data_AF-A0AAE1KYU1-F1
#
_entry.id   AF-A0AAE1KYU1-F1
#
_cell.length_a   1.000
_cell.length_b   1.000
_cell.length_c   1.000
_cell.angle_alpha   90.00
_cell.angle_beta   90.00
_cell.angle_gamma   90.00
#
_symmetry.space_group_name_H-M   'P 1'
#
loop_
_entity.id
_entity.type
_entity.pdbx_description
1 polymer ?
#
loop_
_entity_poly.entity_id
_entity_poly.type
_entity_poly.pdbx_seq_one_letter_code
_entity_poly.pdbx_strand_id
1 'polypeptide(L)'
;MVLEEHPDFLDTNPDEVEGERLFEGDILLTPTQRRSLNERKGIAHPYYRWRDGSDGLPLVPYTFGDRSVDRVAVWEGLEHWMEHTCITFQRATTTRTPHLRFIKGGGCYSYVGRMGQWRGQPVSIGTNCNVVGDIKEKENLR
;
A
#
# COMPACT_ATOMS: atom_id res chain seq x y z
N MET A 1 -15.02 13.32 29.02
CA MET A 1 -13.98 13.06 28.00
C MET A 1 -14.75 12.65 26.75
N VAL A 2 -14.86 13.55 25.79
CA VAL A 2 -15.56 13.25 24.53
C VAL A 2 -14.59 12.38 23.73
N LEU A 3 -14.97 11.15 23.44
CA LEU A 3 -14.28 10.36 22.43
C LEU A 3 -14.61 11.07 21.10
N GLU A 4 -13.64 11.73 20.49
CA GLU A 4 -13.82 12.20 19.12
C GLU A 4 -13.94 10.95 18.25
N GLU A 5 -15.13 10.70 17.70
CA GLU A 5 -15.29 9.66 16.69
C GLU A 5 -14.45 10.06 15.49
N HIS A 6 -13.33 9.36 15.27
CA HIS A 6 -12.59 9.50 14.04
C HIS A 6 -13.45 8.93 12.91
N PRO A 7 -13.69 9.70 11.83
CA PRO A 7 -14.49 9.21 10.71
C PRO A 7 -13.87 7.92 10.16
N ASP A 8 -14.73 6.99 9.73
CA ASP A 8 -14.27 5.72 9.16
C ASP A 8 -13.33 6.03 7.99
N PHE A 9 -12.26 5.24 7.87
CA PHE A 9 -11.30 5.38 6.78
C PHE A 9 -12.03 5.38 5.42
N LEU A 10 -13.03 4.51 5.26
CA LEU A 10 -13.84 4.42 4.04
C LEU A 10 -14.62 5.71 3.74
N ASP A 11 -14.96 6.50 4.75
CA ASP A 11 -15.68 7.77 4.56
C ASP A 11 -14.74 8.93 4.19
N THR A 12 -13.44 8.77 4.41
CA THR A 12 -12.44 9.84 4.19
C THR A 12 -11.60 9.65 2.93
N ASN A 13 -11.55 8.44 2.39
CA ASN A 13 -10.83 8.14 1.16
C ASN A 13 -11.74 8.36 -0.06
N PRO A 14 -11.27 8.96 -1.18
CA PRO A 14 -12.12 9.13 -2.35
C PRO A 14 -12.43 7.80 -3.03
N ASP A 15 -13.65 7.65 -3.56
CA ASP A 15 -14.06 6.47 -4.34
C ASP A 15 -13.32 6.34 -5.68
N GLU A 16 -12.80 7.44 -6.23
CA GLU A 16 -12.16 7.51 -7.54
C GLU A 16 -10.88 8.34 -7.48
N VAL A 17 -9.81 7.81 -8.08
CA VAL A 17 -8.53 8.51 -8.23
C VAL A 17 -8.04 8.33 -9.66
N GLU A 18 -7.50 9.40 -10.26
CA GLU A 18 -6.94 9.34 -11.62
C GLU A 18 -7.91 8.81 -12.69
N GLY A 19 -9.23 9.02 -12.50
CA GLY A 19 -10.26 8.52 -13.43
C GLY A 19 -10.64 7.04 -13.21
N GLU A 20 -10.12 6.40 -12.17
CA GLU A 20 -10.30 4.98 -11.88
C GLU A 20 -10.94 4.79 -10.50
N ARG A 21 -12.03 4.01 -10.45
CA ARG A 21 -12.70 3.68 -9.19
C ARG A 21 -11.87 2.71 -8.36
N LEU A 22 -11.63 3.07 -7.09
CA LEU A 22 -10.97 2.20 -6.13
C LEU A 22 -11.85 1.00 -5.80
N PHE A 23 -11.24 -0.18 -5.76
CA PHE A 23 -11.85 -1.39 -5.25
C PHE A 23 -11.72 -1.40 -3.72
N GLU A 24 -12.79 -1.77 -3.01
CA GLU A 24 -12.81 -1.81 -1.54
C GLU A 24 -12.38 -0.50 -0.85
N GLY A 25 -12.44 0.62 -1.57
CA GLY A 25 -12.13 1.95 -1.07
C GLY A 25 -10.66 2.38 -1.21
N ASP A 26 -9.69 1.46 -1.29
CA ASP A 26 -8.25 1.79 -1.26
C ASP A 26 -7.38 0.99 -2.25
N ILE A 27 -7.97 0.07 -3.01
CA ILE A 27 -7.24 -0.78 -3.95
C ILE A 27 -7.40 -0.26 -5.37
N LEU A 28 -6.29 0.16 -5.98
CA LEU A 28 -6.23 0.46 -7.40
C LEU A 28 -5.93 -0.83 -8.18
N LEU A 29 -6.82 -1.24 -9.07
CA LEU A 29 -6.67 -2.46 -9.85
C LEU A 29 -6.29 -2.15 -11.30
N THR A 30 -5.32 -2.88 -11.83
CA THR A 30 -5.12 -2.92 -13.28
C THR A 30 -6.31 -3.59 -13.99
N PRO A 31 -6.53 -3.33 -15.30
CA PRO A 31 -7.58 -3.99 -16.06
C PRO A 31 -7.51 -5.53 -16.00
N THR A 32 -6.30 -6.10 -15.92
CA THR A 32 -6.13 -7.56 -15.77
C THR A 32 -6.54 -8.04 -14.38
N GLN A 33 -6.17 -7.34 -13.32
CA GLN A 33 -6.57 -7.71 -11.95
C GLN A 33 -8.08 -7.57 -11.75
N ARG A 34 -8.69 -6.50 -12.28
CA ARG A 34 -10.16 -6.29 -12.24
C ARG A 34 -10.90 -7.47 -12.86
N ARG A 35 -10.42 -7.98 -14.01
CA ARG A 35 -11.00 -9.17 -14.65
C ARG A 35 -10.84 -10.42 -13.81
N SER A 36 -9.66 -10.63 -13.20
CA SER A 36 -9.40 -11.80 -12.36
C SER A 36 -10.15 -11.82 -11.04
N LEU A 37 -10.55 -10.67 -10.48
CA LEU A 37 -11.34 -10.63 -9.25
C LEU A 37 -12.75 -11.22 -9.41
N ASN A 38 -13.30 -11.20 -10.63
CA ASN A 38 -14.57 -11.86 -10.92
C ASN A 38 -14.49 -13.38 -10.76
N GLU A 39 -13.27 -13.95 -10.77
CA GLU A 39 -13.04 -15.39 -10.65
C GLU A 39 -12.68 -15.80 -9.21
N ARG A 40 -12.01 -14.91 -8.44
CA ARG A 40 -11.50 -15.21 -7.08
C ARG A 40 -11.02 -13.95 -6.35
N LYS A 41 -11.18 -13.94 -5.02
CA LYS A 41 -10.88 -12.79 -4.13
C LYS A 41 -9.38 -12.49 -3.87
N GLY A 42 -8.45 -13.19 -4.54
CA GLY A 42 -7.03 -13.05 -4.26
C GLY A 42 -6.13 -13.38 -5.45
N ILE A 43 -4.98 -12.71 -5.50
CA ILE A 43 -3.97 -12.91 -6.56
C ILE A 43 -2.93 -13.93 -6.08
N ALA A 44 -3.11 -15.19 -6.45
CA ALA A 44 -2.22 -16.27 -6.01
C ALA A 44 -0.93 -16.40 -6.84
N HIS A 45 -0.90 -15.82 -8.05
CA HIS A 45 0.15 -16.09 -9.03
C HIS A 45 1.51 -15.50 -8.59
N PRO A 46 2.60 -16.30 -8.50
CA PRO A 46 3.90 -15.86 -7.96
C PRO A 46 4.52 -14.63 -8.63
N TYR A 47 4.17 -14.38 -9.91
CA TYR A 47 4.57 -13.18 -10.64
C TYR A 47 4.28 -11.85 -9.90
N TYR A 48 3.18 -11.81 -9.15
CA TYR A 48 2.74 -10.64 -8.38
C TYR A 48 3.35 -10.59 -6.97
N ARG A 49 4.22 -11.52 -6.61
CA ARG A 49 4.96 -11.47 -5.34
C ARG A 49 6.26 -10.69 -5.54
N TRP A 50 6.71 -10.03 -4.48
CA TRP A 50 8.05 -9.47 -4.43
C TRP A 50 9.08 -10.59 -4.49
N ARG A 51 10.23 -10.30 -5.12
CA ARG A 51 11.30 -11.28 -5.27
C ARG A 51 12.11 -11.34 -3.99
N ASP A 52 12.67 -12.50 -3.72
CA ASP A 52 13.54 -12.68 -2.59
C ASP A 52 14.88 -11.93 -2.78
N GLY A 53 15.41 -11.43 -1.68
CA GLY A 53 16.74 -10.85 -1.58
C GLY A 53 17.83 -11.92 -1.58
N SER A 54 19.08 -11.48 -1.38
CA SER A 54 20.23 -12.37 -1.29
C SER A 54 20.18 -13.33 -0.09
N ASP A 55 19.37 -12.99 0.91
CA ASP A 55 19.08 -13.78 2.12
C ASP A 55 17.95 -14.80 1.92
N GLY A 56 17.32 -14.83 0.74
CA GLY A 56 16.20 -15.71 0.44
C GLY A 56 14.87 -15.29 1.05
N LEU A 57 14.77 -14.06 1.56
CA LEU A 57 13.54 -13.49 2.12
C LEU A 57 12.96 -12.41 1.18
N PRO A 58 11.63 -12.18 1.17
CA PRO A 58 11.03 -11.18 0.31
C PRO A 58 11.63 -9.78 0.54
N LEU A 59 12.13 -9.16 -0.54
CA LEU A 59 12.69 -7.81 -0.52
C LEU A 59 11.82 -6.87 -1.35
N VAL A 60 11.39 -5.76 -0.74
CA VAL A 60 10.60 -4.71 -1.36
C VAL A 60 11.41 -3.42 -1.45
N PRO A 61 11.97 -3.09 -2.63
CA PRO A 61 12.64 -1.83 -2.83
C PRO A 61 11.63 -0.68 -2.84
N TYR A 62 11.97 0.47 -2.26
CA TYR A 62 11.11 1.65 -2.27
C TYR A 62 11.84 2.98 -2.52
N THR A 63 11.10 3.98 -2.99
CA THR A 63 11.54 5.37 -3.14
C THR A 63 10.47 6.34 -2.67
N PHE A 64 10.87 7.58 -2.39
CA PHE A 64 9.94 8.70 -2.19
C PHE A 64 9.82 9.48 -3.49
N GLY A 65 8.65 9.38 -4.12
CA GLY A 65 8.32 10.03 -5.36
C GLY A 65 8.15 11.54 -5.22
N ASP A 66 7.55 11.98 -4.12
CA ASP A 66 7.28 13.39 -3.85
C ASP A 66 7.86 13.83 -2.50
N ARG A 67 8.21 15.12 -2.39
CA ARG A 67 8.79 15.69 -1.16
C ARG A 67 7.75 15.84 -0.04
N SER A 68 6.48 15.99 -0.40
CA SER A 68 5.34 16.21 0.51
C SER A 68 4.74 14.93 1.09
N VAL A 69 5.27 13.76 0.74
CA VAL A 69 4.89 12.50 1.38
C VAL A 69 5.24 12.55 2.86
N ASP A 70 4.31 12.12 3.71
CA ASP A 70 4.58 11.91 5.12
C ASP A 70 5.54 10.71 5.29
N ARG A 71 6.82 11.03 5.48
CA ARG A 71 7.87 10.02 5.59
C ARG A 71 7.85 9.29 6.93
N VAL A 72 7.28 9.92 7.97
CA VAL A 72 7.17 9.32 9.30
C VAL A 72 6.13 8.21 9.22
N ALA A 73 4.93 8.52 8.71
CA ALA A 73 3.87 7.52 8.53
C ALA A 73 4.32 6.35 7.63
N VAL A 74 5.06 6.63 6.54
CA VAL A 74 5.63 5.57 5.71
C VAL A 74 6.62 4.73 6.52
N TRP A 75 7.55 5.35 7.25
CA TRP A 75 8.54 4.63 8.03
C TRP A 75 7.88 3.71 9.08
N GLU A 76 6.93 4.23 9.86
CA GLU A 76 6.19 3.45 10.87
C GLU A 76 5.47 2.25 10.26
N GLY A 77 4.83 2.42 9.11
CA GLY A 77 4.20 1.31 8.39
C GLY A 77 5.19 0.26 7.90
N LEU A 78 6.35 0.70 7.35
CA LEU A 78 7.40 -0.22 6.92
C LEU A 78 7.99 -0.99 8.11
N GLU A 79 8.27 -0.31 9.20
CA GLU A 79 8.81 -0.88 10.44
C GLU A 79 7.84 -1.92 11.01
N HIS A 80 6.55 -1.59 11.11
CA HIS A 80 5.53 -2.52 11.57
C HIS A 80 5.56 -3.85 10.79
N TRP A 81 5.61 -3.80 9.46
CA TRP A 81 5.68 -5.03 8.64
C TRP A 81 6.99 -5.81 8.83
N MET A 82 8.13 -5.12 8.96
CA MET A 82 9.43 -5.76 9.20
C MET A 82 9.52 -6.41 10.58
N GLU A 83 8.83 -5.86 11.58
CA GLU A 83 8.78 -6.42 12.94
C GLU A 83 7.90 -7.68 13.03
N HIS A 84 6.82 -7.73 12.25
CA HIS A 84 5.79 -8.77 12.37
C HIS A 84 5.85 -9.82 11.25
N THR A 85 6.71 -9.64 10.24
CA THR A 85 6.84 -10.57 9.12
C THR A 85 8.29 -10.73 8.67
N CYS A 86 8.54 -11.64 7.72
CA CYS A 86 9.86 -11.79 7.09
C CYS A 86 10.11 -10.85 5.90
N ILE A 87 9.18 -9.93 5.61
CA ILE A 87 9.33 -8.97 4.51
C ILE A 87 10.34 -7.90 4.92
N THR A 88 11.29 -7.61 4.03
CA THR A 88 12.24 -6.51 4.22
C THR A 88 11.95 -5.37 3.25
N PHE A 89 12.09 -4.13 3.73
CA PHE A 89 11.99 -2.93 2.90
C PHE A 89 13.33 -2.22 2.82
N GLN A 90 13.77 -1.88 1.61
CA GLN A 90 15.03 -1.19 1.40
C GLN A 90 14.86 -0.01 0.46
N ARG A 91 15.51 1.12 0.77
CA ARG A 91 15.59 2.22 -0.20
C ARG A 91 16.28 1.74 -1.48
N ALA A 92 15.61 1.91 -2.61
CA ALA A 92 16.14 1.50 -3.89
C ALA A 92 17.37 2.36 -4.25
N THR A 93 18.48 1.69 -4.59
CA THR A 93 19.70 2.34 -5.10
C THR A 93 19.60 2.69 -6.59
N THR A 94 18.60 2.14 -7.28
CA THR A 94 18.30 2.36 -8.70
C THR A 94 16.80 2.32 -8.94
N THR A 95 16.31 3.14 -9.86
CA THR A 95 14.91 3.18 -10.28
C THR A 95 14.65 2.38 -11.56
N ARG A 96 15.61 1.54 -11.98
CA ARG A 96 15.50 0.71 -13.20
C ARG A 96 14.75 -0.60 -12.98
N THR A 97 14.60 -1.04 -11.74
CA THR A 97 13.90 -2.26 -11.35
C THR A 97 12.56 -1.93 -10.67
N PRO A 98 11.59 -2.87 -10.65
CA PRO A 98 10.33 -2.68 -9.95
C PRO A 98 10.55 -2.32 -8.47
N HIS A 99 9.91 -1.25 -8.02
CA HIS A 99 9.95 -0.75 -6.65
C HIS A 99 8.64 -0.04 -6.30
N LEU A 100 8.37 0.12 -5.01
CA LEU A 100 7.31 1.00 -4.52
C LEU A 100 7.77 2.46 -4.64
N ARG A 101 6.91 3.34 -5.17
CA ARG A 101 7.15 4.77 -5.21
C ARG A 101 6.08 5.44 -4.36
N PHE A 102 6.44 5.86 -3.15
CA PHE A 102 5.50 6.57 -2.27
C PHE A 102 5.26 7.99 -2.81
N ILE A 103 3.99 8.35 -2.98
CA ILE A 103 3.57 9.64 -3.57
C ILE A 103 2.53 10.33 -2.69
N LYS A 104 2.35 11.64 -2.89
CA LYS A 104 1.29 12.43 -2.28
C LYS A 104 0.16 12.61 -3.29
N GLY A 105 -0.63 11.55 -3.49
CA GLY A 105 -1.79 11.55 -4.39
C GLY A 105 -3.07 12.05 -3.72
N GLY A 106 -4.19 11.95 -4.46
CA GLY A 106 -5.51 12.44 -4.04
C GLY A 106 -6.22 11.63 -2.94
N GLY A 107 -5.58 10.58 -2.42
CA GLY A 107 -6.13 9.68 -1.41
C GLY A 107 -5.10 8.65 -0.94
N CYS A 108 -5.56 7.61 -0.28
CA CYS A 108 -4.82 6.48 0.25
C CYS A 108 -5.07 5.27 -0.64
N TYR A 109 -4.08 4.87 -1.44
CA TYR A 109 -4.28 3.74 -2.34
C TYR A 109 -3.00 3.04 -2.74
N SER A 110 -3.14 1.78 -3.13
CA SER A 110 -2.05 1.01 -3.71
C SER A 110 -2.57 -0.01 -4.72
N TYR A 111 -1.66 -0.56 -5.53
CA TYR A 111 -1.93 -1.77 -6.30
C TYR A 111 -1.75 -3.02 -5.45
N VAL A 112 -2.53 -4.06 -5.74
CA VAL A 112 -2.33 -5.38 -5.11
C VAL A 112 -1.09 -6.07 -5.66
N GLY A 113 -0.12 -6.33 -4.79
CA GLY A 113 1.11 -7.05 -5.12
C GLY A 113 2.10 -6.24 -5.97
N ARG A 114 3.11 -6.96 -6.49
CA ARG A 114 4.20 -6.40 -7.30
C ARG A 114 3.78 -6.25 -8.77
N MET A 115 3.88 -5.03 -9.28
CA MET A 115 3.71 -4.70 -10.69
C MET A 115 5.02 -4.93 -11.45
N GLY A 116 5.29 -6.20 -11.78
CA GLY A 116 6.60 -6.62 -12.30
C GLY A 116 7.06 -5.97 -13.62
N GLN A 117 6.14 -5.42 -14.42
CA GLN A 117 6.46 -4.68 -15.65
C GLN A 117 6.79 -3.21 -15.38
N TRP A 118 6.43 -2.69 -14.22
CA TRP A 118 6.55 -1.27 -13.88
C TRP A 118 7.85 -1.03 -13.14
N ARG A 119 8.48 0.11 -13.41
CA ARG A 119 9.69 0.49 -12.69
C ARG A 119 9.35 1.05 -11.31
N GLY A 120 8.45 2.01 -11.22
CA GLY A 120 7.92 2.49 -9.93
C GLY A 120 6.41 2.37 -9.91
N GLN A 121 5.85 1.53 -9.04
CA GLN A 121 4.42 1.48 -8.79
C GLN A 121 4.05 2.47 -7.68
N PRO A 122 3.06 3.35 -7.88
CA PRO A 122 2.69 4.32 -6.87
C PRO A 122 2.04 3.64 -5.67
N VAL A 123 2.38 4.14 -4.48
CA VAL A 123 1.60 3.96 -3.25
C VAL A 123 1.29 5.36 -2.75
N SER A 124 0.01 5.73 -2.75
CA SER A 124 -0.40 7.07 -2.38
C SER A 124 -0.63 7.17 -0.89
N ILE A 125 0.09 8.10 -0.27
CA ILE A 125 -0.06 8.51 1.12
C ILE A 125 -0.56 9.96 1.09
N GLY A 126 -1.80 10.12 0.61
CA GLY A 126 -2.57 11.36 0.53
C GLY A 126 -2.90 11.98 1.89
N THR A 127 -3.89 12.86 1.93
CA THR A 127 -4.38 13.45 3.19
C THR A 127 -5.08 12.37 4.02
N ASN A 128 -4.91 12.38 5.34
CA ASN A 128 -5.52 11.43 6.29
C ASN A 128 -5.11 9.95 6.16
N CYS A 129 -4.10 9.61 5.34
CA CYS A 129 -3.59 8.24 5.26
C CYS A 129 -2.74 7.82 6.47
N ASN A 130 -2.45 8.76 7.38
CA ASN A 130 -1.75 8.55 8.64
C ASN A 130 -2.72 8.23 9.81
N VAL A 131 -4.02 8.12 9.55
CA VAL A 131 -5.00 7.61 10.54
C VAL A 131 -4.90 6.08 10.58
N VAL A 132 -3.73 5.58 10.95
CA VAL A 132 -3.51 4.15 11.20
C VAL A 132 -3.53 3.98 12.71
N GLY A 133 -4.68 3.62 13.29
CA GLY A 133 -4.66 2.94 14.59
C GLY A 133 -5.59 3.36 15.73
N ASP A 134 -6.71 4.07 15.51
CA ASP A 134 -7.83 3.94 16.48
C ASP A 134 -8.63 2.64 16.26
N ILE A 135 -8.21 1.83 15.28
CA ILE A 135 -8.56 0.42 15.15
C ILE A 135 -7.38 -0.44 15.66
N LYS A 136 -6.82 -0.10 16.83
CA LYS A 136 -6.25 -1.15 17.70
C LYS A 136 -7.37 -2.03 18.29
N GLU A 137 -8.63 -1.64 18.16
CA GLU A 137 -9.72 -2.18 18.99
C GLU A 137 -11.02 -2.44 18.23
N LYS A 138 -10.97 -3.16 17.10
CA LYS A 138 -12.05 -4.13 16.79
C LYS A 138 -11.58 -5.58 16.85
N GLU A 139 -10.33 -5.81 17.27
CA GLU A 139 -9.83 -7.11 17.74
C GLU A 139 -10.07 -7.34 19.25
N ASN A 140 -10.79 -6.45 19.95
CA ASN A 140 -11.48 -6.79 21.22
C ASN A 140 -12.94 -7.22 20.99
N LEU A 141 -13.27 -7.71 19.79
CA LEU A 141 -14.49 -8.49 19.60
C LEU A 141 -14.34 -9.82 20.35
N ARG A 142 -14.99 -9.83 21.53
CA ARG A 142 -15.38 -10.98 22.34
C ARG A 142 -15.90 -12.16 21.51
#